data_AF-A0A7U9SGU5-F1
#
_entry.id   AF-A0A7U9SGU5-F1
#
_cell.length_a   1.000
_cell.length_b   1.000
_cell.length_c   1.000
_cell.angle_alpha   90.00
_cell.angle_beta   90.00
_cell.angle_gamma   90.00
#
_symmetry.space_group_name_H-M   'P 1'
#
loop_
_entity.id
_entity.type
_entity.pdbx_description
1 polymer ?
#
loop_
_entity_poly.entity_id
_entity_poly.type
_entity_poly.pdbx_seq_one_letter_code
_entity_poly.pdbx_strand_id
1 'polypeptide(L)'
;MKKFGCIFVFSFAVIIITAEANFWHTYWKEKEGTMEKYMLASRLKVPTVKEVTENPYIYRYHHELCSEKGLIDEKGRLSRRYLYLQAVYRANLEAYLLETLDIKELDEKLRNSSLNFVCPKPENQDLYQRESSMGLRYICLRNNLYIEYLDKRQLNILEHHLIRGREVVTEELKALVKETYGEVIRVRNPRDWDAQGSFLYAGTQGRKPEIPNQALVLEISNAMEYDGSGNLISEDHMREKCEYLEQVKAEKEKEYSEILGKEVYILLE
;
A
#
# COMPACT_ATOMS: atom_id res chain seq x y z
N MET A 1 -28.34 -31.72 40.24
CA MET A 1 -28.35 -31.12 38.89
C MET A 1 -27.41 -29.93 38.85
N LYS A 2 -26.65 -29.82 37.75
CA LYS A 2 -25.81 -28.69 37.30
C LYS A 2 -24.54 -28.37 38.12
N LYS A 3 -23.38 -28.81 37.60
CA LYS A 3 -22.11 -28.05 37.54
C LYS A 3 -20.97 -28.92 36.95
N PHE A 4 -21.03 -29.32 35.68
CA PHE A 4 -19.88 -29.95 34.99
C PHE A 4 -19.94 -29.75 33.44
N GLY A 5 -20.32 -28.55 32.99
CA GLY A 5 -20.60 -28.30 31.55
C GLY A 5 -19.87 -27.16 30.87
N CYS A 6 -19.01 -26.38 31.54
CA CYS A 6 -18.41 -25.18 30.92
C CYS A 6 -16.89 -25.23 30.69
N ILE A 7 -16.15 -26.20 31.23
CA ILE A 7 -14.67 -26.19 31.14
C ILE A 7 -14.16 -26.94 29.89
N PHE A 8 -14.92 -27.91 29.37
CA PHE A 8 -14.47 -28.75 28.26
C PHE A 8 -14.57 -28.10 26.87
N VAL A 9 -15.53 -27.20 26.65
CA VAL A 9 -15.74 -26.57 25.32
C VAL A 9 -14.65 -25.53 25.01
N PHE A 10 -14.17 -24.81 26.02
CA PHE A 10 -13.10 -23.82 25.85
C PHE A 10 -11.75 -24.47 25.56
N SER A 11 -11.41 -25.58 26.21
CA SER A 11 -10.15 -26.29 25.91
C SER A 11 -10.14 -26.87 24.50
N PHE A 12 -11.26 -27.43 24.01
CA PHE A 12 -11.31 -28.03 22.69
C PHE A 12 -11.19 -27.00 21.55
N ALA A 13 -11.84 -25.84 21.68
CA ALA A 13 -11.73 -24.76 20.70
C ALA A 13 -10.31 -24.16 20.66
N VAL A 14 -9.67 -23.96 21.82
CA VAL A 14 -8.28 -23.47 21.90
C VAL A 14 -7.29 -24.49 21.36
N ILE A 15 -7.51 -25.79 21.60
CA ILE A 15 -6.68 -26.87 21.05
C ILE A 15 -6.82 -26.96 19.53
N ILE A 16 -8.02 -26.80 18.97
CA ILE A 16 -8.23 -26.83 17.52
C ILE A 16 -7.56 -25.62 16.85
N ILE A 17 -7.72 -24.41 17.41
CA ILE A 17 -7.09 -23.19 16.86
C ILE A 17 -5.56 -23.26 16.91
N THR A 18 -5.00 -23.80 17.99
CA THR A 18 -3.54 -23.95 18.13
C THR A 18 -2.99 -25.09 17.27
N ALA A 19 -3.74 -26.18 17.08
CA ALA A 19 -3.38 -27.27 16.18
C ALA A 19 -3.43 -26.84 14.70
N GLU A 20 -4.42 -26.06 14.27
CA GLU A 20 -4.44 -25.47 12.93
C GLU A 20 -3.28 -24.49 12.73
N ALA A 21 -3.05 -23.57 13.66
CA ALA A 21 -1.95 -22.62 13.58
C ALA A 21 -0.58 -23.31 13.48
N ASN A 22 -0.36 -24.37 14.26
CA ASN A 22 0.88 -25.17 14.22
C ASN A 22 0.99 -26.02 12.96
N PHE A 23 -0.13 -26.58 12.46
CA PHE A 23 -0.15 -27.31 11.20
C PHE A 23 0.23 -26.39 10.04
N TRP A 24 -0.37 -25.20 9.97
CA TRP A 24 -0.01 -24.20 8.97
C TRP A 24 1.44 -23.75 9.11
N HIS A 25 1.91 -23.41 10.32
CA HIS A 25 3.30 -23.02 10.54
C HIS A 25 4.30 -24.10 10.08
N THR A 26 4.01 -25.37 10.32
CA THR A 26 4.89 -26.49 9.95
C THR A 26 4.80 -26.80 8.45
N TYR A 27 3.59 -26.85 7.91
CA TYR A 27 3.31 -27.02 6.47
C TYR A 27 3.93 -25.91 5.61
N TRP A 28 4.00 -24.68 6.14
CA TRP A 28 4.55 -23.54 5.41
C TRP A 28 6.07 -23.47 5.42
N LYS A 29 6.71 -23.91 6.52
CA LYS A 29 8.18 -23.99 6.63
C LYS A 29 8.79 -24.96 5.61
N GLU A 30 8.06 -26.02 5.24
CA GLU A 30 8.49 -26.98 4.20
C GLU A 30 8.34 -26.45 2.76
N LYS A 31 7.54 -25.41 2.52
CA LYS A 31 7.13 -24.96 1.16
C LYS A 31 7.71 -23.60 0.73
N GLU A 32 8.53 -22.94 1.55
CA GLU A 32 9.15 -21.63 1.20
C GLU A 32 10.18 -21.71 0.04
N GLY A 33 10.56 -22.90 -0.41
CA GLY A 33 11.59 -23.12 -1.42
C GLY A 33 11.19 -22.92 -2.90
N THR A 34 9.91 -22.78 -3.26
CA THR A 34 9.49 -22.80 -4.68
C THR A 34 8.46 -21.72 -5.02
N MET A 35 8.77 -20.88 -6.02
CA MET A 35 7.85 -19.93 -6.66
C MET A 35 6.55 -20.58 -7.18
N GLU A 36 6.50 -21.90 -7.32
CA GLU A 36 5.31 -22.69 -7.71
C GLU A 36 4.14 -22.62 -6.71
N LYS A 37 4.34 -22.05 -5.51
CA LYS A 37 3.33 -22.00 -4.44
C LYS A 37 2.27 -20.90 -4.62
N TYR A 38 2.59 -19.82 -5.32
CA TYR A 38 1.76 -18.62 -5.39
C TYR A 38 1.38 -18.32 -6.85
N MET A 39 0.18 -18.73 -7.25
CA MET A 39 -0.30 -18.61 -8.63
C MET A 39 -0.26 -17.17 -9.15
N LEU A 40 -0.43 -16.18 -8.28
CA LEU A 40 -0.40 -14.76 -8.65
C LEU A 40 0.99 -14.11 -8.57
N ALA A 41 2.02 -14.79 -8.07
CA ALA A 41 3.32 -14.16 -7.81
C ALA A 41 3.98 -13.58 -9.07
N SER A 42 3.81 -14.21 -10.24
CA SER A 42 4.35 -13.71 -11.51
C SER A 42 3.56 -12.55 -12.11
N ARG A 43 2.38 -12.25 -11.57
CA ARG A 43 1.45 -11.21 -12.05
C ARG A 43 1.43 -9.98 -11.16
N LEU A 44 2.14 -10.02 -10.04
CA LEU A 44 2.26 -8.95 -9.08
C LEU A 44 3.61 -8.26 -9.25
N LYS A 45 3.63 -6.94 -9.11
CA LYS A 45 4.87 -6.20 -8.91
C LYS A 45 5.18 -6.23 -7.42
N VAL A 46 6.21 -6.98 -7.04
CA VAL A 46 6.59 -7.19 -5.63
C VAL A 46 8.06 -6.87 -5.48
N PRO A 47 8.46 -6.02 -4.52
CA PRO A 47 9.86 -5.77 -4.27
C PRO A 47 10.53 -7.01 -3.71
N THR A 48 11.84 -7.07 -3.86
CA THR A 48 12.66 -8.05 -3.14
C THR A 48 12.79 -7.67 -1.66
N VAL A 49 13.03 -8.68 -0.82
CA VAL A 49 13.34 -8.45 0.61
C VAL A 49 14.52 -7.49 0.79
N LYS A 50 15.51 -7.54 -0.12
CA LYS A 50 16.66 -6.64 -0.11
C LYS A 50 16.24 -5.19 -0.31
N GLU A 51 15.46 -4.91 -1.36
CA GLU A 51 15.00 -3.55 -1.67
C GLU A 51 14.17 -2.95 -0.53
N VAL A 52 13.31 -3.76 0.09
CA VAL A 52 12.54 -3.37 1.27
C VAL A 52 13.46 -3.04 2.45
N THR A 53 14.47 -3.87 2.71
CA THR A 53 15.41 -3.68 3.83
C THR A 53 16.28 -2.44 3.63
N GLU A 54 16.66 -2.13 2.38
CA GLU A 54 17.46 -0.96 2.02
C GLU A 54 16.63 0.34 1.99
N ASN A 55 15.29 0.26 2.05
CA ASN A 55 14.37 1.39 2.04
C ASN A 55 13.43 1.40 3.28
N PRO A 56 13.97 1.48 4.51
CA PRO A 56 13.20 1.33 5.75
C PRO A 56 12.18 2.46 6.01
N TYR A 57 12.25 3.55 5.26
CA TYR A 57 11.28 4.64 5.33
C TYR A 57 9.99 4.32 4.56
N ILE A 58 10.08 3.50 3.51
CA ILE A 58 8.96 3.09 2.65
C ILE A 58 8.29 1.82 3.18
N TYR A 59 9.04 0.91 3.81
CA TYR A 59 8.50 -0.34 4.31
C TYR A 59 8.60 -0.45 5.83
N ARG A 60 7.72 0.30 6.51
CA ARG A 60 7.51 0.16 7.95
C ARG A 60 6.40 -0.84 8.22
N TYR A 61 6.53 -1.58 9.32
CA TYR A 61 5.53 -2.56 9.76
C TYR A 61 5.56 -2.72 11.28
N HIS A 62 4.46 -3.21 11.85
CA HIS A 62 4.35 -3.49 13.27
C HIS A 62 4.92 -4.88 13.59
N HIS A 63 6.11 -4.91 14.19
CA HIS A 63 6.86 -6.16 14.43
C HIS A 63 6.08 -7.21 15.24
N GLU A 64 5.43 -6.80 16.35
CA GLU A 64 4.73 -7.75 17.23
C GLU A 64 3.53 -8.41 16.54
N LEU A 65 2.67 -7.62 15.88
CA LEU A 65 1.56 -8.13 15.07
C LEU A 65 2.05 -9.04 13.93
N CYS A 66 3.14 -8.66 13.27
CA CYS A 66 3.72 -9.50 12.24
C CYS A 66 4.17 -10.85 12.80
N SER A 67 4.80 -10.86 13.98
CA SER A 67 5.21 -12.08 14.66
C SER A 67 4.01 -12.95 15.04
N GLU A 68 2.99 -12.36 15.67
CA GLU A 68 1.76 -13.05 16.11
C GLU A 68 1.00 -13.70 14.95
N LYS A 69 1.06 -13.09 13.76
CA LYS A 69 0.36 -13.52 12.54
C LYS A 69 1.25 -14.33 11.58
N GLY A 70 2.50 -14.62 11.96
CA GLY A 70 3.45 -15.39 11.15
C GLY A 70 3.80 -14.71 9.82
N LEU A 71 3.91 -13.39 9.82
CA LEU A 71 4.23 -12.55 8.65
C LEU A 71 5.73 -12.24 8.54
N ILE A 72 6.49 -12.48 9.61
CA ILE A 72 7.96 -12.38 9.67
C ILE A 72 8.58 -13.74 10.00
N ASP A 73 9.84 -13.93 9.62
CA ASP A 73 10.60 -15.13 9.95
C ASP A 73 11.08 -15.17 11.41
N GLU A 74 11.67 -16.29 11.84
CA GLU A 74 12.20 -16.49 13.20
C GLU A 74 13.32 -15.50 13.58
N LYS A 75 13.90 -14.81 12.59
CA LYS A 75 14.91 -13.77 12.77
C LYS A 75 14.31 -12.37 12.73
N GLY A 76 12.98 -12.26 12.68
CA GLY A 76 12.25 -11.00 12.67
C GLY A 76 12.24 -10.28 11.32
N ARG A 77 12.60 -10.95 10.22
CA ARG A 77 12.68 -10.36 8.88
C ARG A 77 11.36 -10.55 8.14
N LEU A 78 10.96 -9.56 7.33
CA LEU A 78 9.77 -9.67 6.49
C LEU A 78 9.86 -10.90 5.58
N SER A 79 8.82 -11.73 5.62
CA SER A 79 8.70 -12.89 4.75
C SER A 79 8.31 -12.48 3.33
N ARG A 80 8.68 -13.28 2.33
CA ARG A 80 8.14 -13.11 0.96
C ARG A 80 6.62 -13.18 0.95
N ARG A 81 6.03 -14.02 1.81
CA ARG A 81 4.59 -14.13 2.01
C ARG A 81 3.96 -12.77 2.33
N TYR A 82 4.52 -12.01 3.27
CA TYR A 82 4.03 -10.68 3.61
C TYR A 82 4.01 -9.74 2.40
N LEU A 83 5.13 -9.69 1.64
CA LEU A 83 5.24 -8.82 0.47
C LEU A 83 4.22 -9.19 -0.63
N TYR A 84 3.98 -10.48 -0.86
CA TYR A 84 2.96 -10.92 -1.80
C TYR A 84 1.54 -10.55 -1.36
N LEU A 85 1.19 -10.79 -0.08
CA LEU A 85 -0.12 -10.41 0.46
C LEU A 85 -0.34 -8.90 0.36
N GLN A 86 0.70 -8.11 0.65
CA GLN A 86 0.64 -6.66 0.55
C GLN A 86 0.44 -6.20 -0.90
N ALA A 87 1.12 -6.84 -1.87
CA ALA A 87 0.94 -6.54 -3.29
C ALA A 87 -0.46 -6.90 -3.81
N VAL A 88 -1.05 -8.01 -3.35
CA VAL A 88 -2.45 -8.36 -3.66
C VAL A 88 -3.39 -7.29 -3.10
N TYR A 89 -3.20 -6.87 -1.85
CA TYR A 89 -3.99 -5.82 -1.23
C TYR A 89 -3.86 -4.50 -1.98
N ARG A 90 -2.62 -4.07 -2.30
CA ARG A 90 -2.31 -2.87 -3.07
C ARG A 90 -3.06 -2.86 -4.39
N ALA A 91 -2.95 -3.93 -5.17
CA ALA A 91 -3.56 -3.98 -6.49
C ALA A 91 -5.09 -3.83 -6.45
N ASN A 92 -5.74 -4.41 -5.44
CA ASN A 92 -7.18 -4.28 -5.27
C ASN A 92 -7.59 -2.90 -4.74
N LEU A 93 -6.81 -2.30 -3.85
CA LEU A 93 -7.03 -0.94 -3.39
C LEU A 93 -6.91 0.05 -4.55
N GLU A 94 -5.85 -0.08 -5.35
CA GLU A 94 -5.62 0.74 -6.53
C GLU A 94 -6.74 0.59 -7.57
N ALA A 95 -7.19 -0.64 -7.83
CA ALA A 95 -8.34 -0.88 -8.71
C ALA A 95 -9.63 -0.24 -8.17
N TYR A 96 -9.90 -0.36 -6.87
CA TYR A 96 -11.03 0.31 -6.23
C TYR A 96 -10.96 1.83 -6.38
N LEU A 97 -9.79 2.45 -6.16
CA LEU A 97 -9.61 3.88 -6.32
C LEU A 97 -9.83 4.34 -7.78
N LEU A 98 -9.34 3.58 -8.75
CA LEU A 98 -9.54 3.87 -10.17
C LEU A 98 -10.99 3.75 -10.64
N GLU A 99 -11.82 2.97 -9.94
CA GLU A 99 -13.26 2.88 -10.21
C GLU A 99 -14.07 3.96 -9.48
N THR A 100 -13.52 4.47 -8.37
CA THR A 100 -14.23 5.40 -7.47
C THR A 100 -13.92 6.86 -7.78
N LEU A 101 -12.72 7.13 -8.29
CA LEU A 101 -12.19 8.48 -8.51
C LEU A 101 -11.80 8.67 -9.98
N ASP A 102 -11.83 9.91 -10.46
CA ASP A 102 -11.48 10.27 -11.84
C ASP A 102 -9.94 10.39 -12.07
N ILE A 103 -9.16 9.55 -11.39
CA ILE A 103 -7.69 9.62 -11.40
C ILE A 103 -7.14 9.33 -12.80
N LYS A 104 -7.79 8.44 -13.56
CA LYS A 104 -7.40 8.16 -14.96
C LYS A 104 -7.57 9.39 -15.83
N GLU A 105 -8.71 10.07 -15.70
CA GLU A 105 -8.99 11.29 -16.44
C GLU A 105 -7.99 12.40 -16.09
N LEU A 106 -7.55 12.48 -14.82
CA LEU A 106 -6.51 13.40 -14.39
C LEU A 106 -5.14 13.06 -15.00
N ASP A 107 -4.71 11.80 -14.97
CA ASP A 107 -3.44 11.35 -15.59
C ASP A 107 -3.42 11.68 -17.09
N GLU A 108 -4.54 11.45 -17.78
CA GLU A 108 -4.76 11.79 -19.19
C GLU A 108 -4.67 13.29 -19.44
N LYS A 109 -5.25 14.12 -18.57
CA LYS A 109 -5.16 15.58 -18.65
C LYS A 109 -3.72 16.06 -18.50
N LEU A 110 -2.98 15.50 -17.54
CA LEU A 110 -1.56 15.82 -17.35
C LEU A 110 -0.75 15.42 -18.59
N ARG A 111 -1.00 14.22 -19.15
CA ARG A 111 -0.33 13.74 -20.36
C ARG A 111 -0.55 14.64 -21.57
N ASN A 112 -1.76 15.16 -21.73
CA ASN A 112 -2.16 15.96 -22.89
C ASN A 112 -2.01 17.48 -22.66
N SER A 113 -1.51 17.89 -21.49
CA SER A 113 -1.28 19.30 -21.17
C SER A 113 -0.16 19.87 -22.04
N SER A 114 -0.34 21.10 -22.51
CA SER A 114 0.73 21.87 -23.17
C SER A 114 1.88 22.22 -22.23
N LEU A 115 1.71 21.98 -20.93
CA LEU A 115 2.75 22.16 -19.93
C LEU A 115 3.80 21.03 -19.95
N ASN A 116 3.66 19.95 -20.73
CA ASN A 116 4.70 18.91 -20.86
C ASN A 116 5.15 18.30 -19.52
N PHE A 117 4.24 17.79 -18.69
CA PHE A 117 4.61 17.12 -17.43
C PHE A 117 5.52 15.92 -17.69
N VAL A 118 6.55 15.75 -16.84
CA VAL A 118 7.55 14.68 -16.95
C VAL A 118 7.43 13.73 -15.77
N CYS A 119 7.26 12.44 -16.09
CA CYS A 119 7.33 11.37 -15.11
C CYS A 119 8.78 10.88 -14.96
N PRO A 120 9.19 10.39 -13.77
CA PRO A 120 10.47 9.74 -13.59
C PRO A 120 10.66 8.57 -14.58
N LYS A 121 11.88 8.44 -15.10
CA LYS A 121 12.27 7.27 -15.90
C LYS A 121 12.26 6.01 -15.01
N PRO A 122 12.04 4.80 -15.56
CA PRO A 122 11.97 3.57 -14.77
C PRO A 122 13.13 3.35 -13.79
N GLU A 123 14.35 3.74 -14.16
CA GLU A 123 15.55 3.64 -13.33
C GLU A 123 15.58 4.62 -12.13
N ASN A 124 14.78 5.68 -12.21
CA ASN A 124 14.65 6.71 -11.18
C ASN A 124 13.32 6.61 -10.42
N GLN A 125 12.50 5.60 -10.72
CA GLN A 125 11.26 5.37 -10.00
C GLN A 125 11.54 4.81 -8.61
N ASP A 126 10.82 5.34 -7.61
CA ASP A 126 10.85 4.75 -6.29
C ASP A 126 9.99 3.48 -6.20
N LEU A 127 9.97 2.87 -5.01
CA LEU A 127 9.23 1.63 -4.76
C LEU A 127 7.73 1.78 -5.03
N TYR A 128 7.09 2.88 -4.63
CA TYR A 128 5.65 3.06 -4.80
C TYR A 128 5.28 3.20 -6.28
N GLN A 129 6.04 3.99 -7.03
CA GLN A 129 5.84 4.17 -8.47
C GLN A 129 6.03 2.84 -9.22
N ARG A 130 7.10 2.13 -8.89
CA ARG A 130 7.44 0.88 -9.57
C ARG A 130 6.45 -0.24 -9.26
N GLU A 131 5.99 -0.33 -8.02
CA GLU A 131 5.04 -1.35 -7.54
C GLU A 131 3.59 -1.04 -7.92
N SER A 132 3.29 0.20 -8.29
CA SER A 132 1.95 0.61 -8.72
C SER A 132 1.42 -0.28 -9.85
N SER A 133 0.22 -0.78 -9.62
CA SER A 133 -0.60 -1.53 -10.57
C SER A 133 -1.65 -0.65 -11.26
N MET A 134 -1.74 0.64 -10.89
CA MET A 134 -2.70 1.58 -11.47
C MET A 134 -2.53 1.75 -12.99
N GLY A 135 -1.32 1.54 -13.52
CA GLY A 135 -1.01 1.71 -14.94
C GLY A 135 -0.98 3.17 -15.41
N LEU A 136 -0.84 4.10 -14.46
CA LEU A 136 -0.79 5.53 -14.70
C LEU A 136 0.65 6.03 -14.85
N ARG A 137 0.81 7.16 -15.53
CA ARG A 137 2.14 7.71 -15.84
C ARG A 137 2.65 8.67 -14.78
N TYR A 138 1.75 9.48 -14.22
CA TYR A 138 2.09 10.57 -13.30
C TYR A 138 1.57 10.32 -11.89
N ILE A 139 0.57 9.46 -11.72
CA ILE A 139 -0.14 9.32 -10.45
C ILE A 139 0.08 7.94 -9.83
N CYS A 140 0.42 7.90 -8.54
CA CYS A 140 0.51 6.64 -7.78
C CYS A 140 0.05 6.77 -6.31
N LEU A 141 -0.20 5.63 -5.66
CA LEU A 141 -0.55 5.56 -4.23
C LEU A 141 0.71 5.55 -3.35
N ARG A 142 0.82 6.53 -2.46
CA ARG A 142 1.98 6.75 -1.56
C ARG A 142 1.84 6.15 -0.17
N ASN A 143 0.66 5.70 0.20
CA ASN A 143 0.50 5.08 1.51
C ASN A 143 1.35 3.80 1.64
N ASN A 144 1.93 3.63 2.82
CA ASN A 144 2.35 2.32 3.30
C ASN A 144 1.11 1.49 3.63
N LEU A 145 1.19 0.20 3.36
CA LEU A 145 0.07 -0.73 3.57
C LEU A 145 0.41 -1.67 4.72
N TYR A 146 -0.06 -1.33 5.92
CA TYR A 146 0.12 -2.09 7.15
C TYR A 146 -0.89 -3.24 7.21
N ILE A 147 -0.74 -4.22 6.31
CA ILE A 147 -1.67 -5.37 6.20
C ILE A 147 -1.71 -6.21 7.48
N GLU A 148 -0.72 -6.10 8.35
CA GLU A 148 -0.73 -6.71 9.67
C GLU A 148 -1.81 -6.16 10.59
N TYR A 149 -2.49 -5.05 10.26
CA TYR A 149 -3.68 -4.60 10.97
C TYR A 149 -4.94 -5.38 10.61
N LEU A 150 -4.96 -6.07 9.46
CA LEU A 150 -6.05 -6.96 9.10
C LEU A 150 -6.15 -8.12 10.09
N ASP A 151 -7.35 -8.55 10.40
CA ASP A 151 -7.55 -9.74 11.23
C ASP A 151 -7.13 -11.03 10.49
N LYS A 152 -7.06 -12.15 11.22
CA LYS A 152 -6.63 -13.43 10.67
C LYS A 152 -7.55 -13.96 9.56
N ARG A 153 -8.86 -13.66 9.60
CA ARG A 153 -9.81 -14.06 8.56
C ARG A 153 -9.58 -13.25 7.28
N GLN A 154 -9.42 -11.94 7.40
CA GLN A 154 -9.13 -11.03 6.30
C GLN A 154 -7.80 -11.38 5.61
N LEU A 155 -6.75 -11.67 6.38
CA LEU A 155 -5.47 -12.16 5.84
C LEU A 155 -5.63 -13.50 5.10
N ASN A 156 -6.48 -14.40 5.61
CA ASN A 156 -6.71 -15.68 4.98
C ASN A 156 -7.45 -15.55 3.62
N ILE A 157 -8.31 -14.54 3.46
CA ILE A 157 -8.92 -14.22 2.16
C ILE A 157 -7.84 -13.85 1.14
N LEU A 158 -6.94 -12.91 1.50
CA LEU A 158 -5.80 -12.52 0.65
C LEU A 158 -4.93 -13.73 0.30
N GLU A 159 -4.65 -14.59 1.27
CA GLU A 159 -3.81 -15.77 1.11
C GLU A 159 -4.46 -16.83 0.20
N HIS A 160 -5.76 -17.07 0.37
CA HIS A 160 -6.50 -17.97 -0.50
C HIS A 160 -6.43 -17.52 -1.97
N HIS A 161 -6.61 -16.21 -2.23
CA HIS A 161 -6.47 -15.65 -3.57
C HIS A 161 -5.03 -15.68 -4.08
N LEU A 162 -4.03 -15.39 -3.24
CA LEU A 162 -2.62 -15.47 -3.63
C LEU A 162 -2.23 -16.89 -4.11
N ILE A 163 -2.76 -17.92 -3.45
CA ILE A 163 -2.42 -19.32 -3.73
C ILE A 163 -3.28 -19.90 -4.86
N ARG A 164 -4.58 -19.62 -4.88
CA ARG A 164 -5.54 -20.29 -5.78
C ARG A 164 -6.20 -19.36 -6.79
N GLY A 165 -6.07 -18.06 -6.61
CA GLY A 165 -6.67 -17.04 -7.45
C GLY A 165 -6.13 -17.10 -8.86
N ARG A 166 -7.02 -16.83 -9.82
CA ARG A 166 -6.67 -16.68 -11.23
C ARG A 166 -6.46 -15.24 -11.63
N GLU A 167 -7.05 -14.30 -10.89
CA GLU A 167 -7.00 -12.86 -11.19
C GLU A 167 -6.44 -12.14 -9.98
N VAL A 168 -5.62 -11.12 -10.23
CA VAL A 168 -5.03 -10.30 -9.16
C VAL A 168 -6.09 -9.41 -8.52
N VAL A 169 -7.02 -8.90 -9.34
CA VAL A 169 -8.11 -8.02 -8.90
C VAL A 169 -9.42 -8.78 -8.99
N THR A 170 -10.21 -8.80 -7.92
CA THR A 170 -11.53 -9.44 -7.88
C THR A 170 -12.53 -8.59 -7.09
N GLU A 171 -13.82 -8.76 -7.32
CA GLU A 171 -14.86 -8.03 -6.56
C GLU A 171 -14.83 -8.35 -5.06
N GLU A 172 -14.54 -9.59 -4.68
CA GLU A 172 -14.41 -10.00 -3.27
C GLU A 172 -13.26 -9.25 -2.58
N LEU A 173 -12.10 -9.18 -3.24
CA LEU A 173 -10.95 -8.46 -2.70
C LEU A 173 -11.17 -6.95 -2.72
N LYS A 174 -11.81 -6.40 -3.76
CA LYS A 174 -12.21 -4.97 -3.79
C LYS A 174 -13.15 -4.62 -2.65
N ALA A 175 -14.11 -5.48 -2.32
CA ALA A 175 -14.99 -5.28 -1.16
C ALA A 175 -14.20 -5.30 0.15
N LEU A 176 -13.31 -6.28 0.34
CA LEU A 176 -12.43 -6.37 1.51
C LEU A 176 -11.58 -5.12 1.68
N VAL A 177 -10.90 -4.64 0.62
CA VAL A 177 -10.05 -3.45 0.72
C VAL A 177 -10.88 -2.20 0.98
N LYS A 178 -12.04 -2.04 0.35
CA LYS A 178 -12.94 -0.90 0.57
C LYS A 178 -13.33 -0.76 2.04
N GLU A 179 -13.56 -1.87 2.73
CA GLU A 179 -13.92 -1.87 4.15
C GLU A 179 -12.73 -1.61 5.08
N THR A 180 -11.51 -1.98 4.66
CA THR A 180 -10.36 -2.07 5.57
C THR A 180 -9.26 -1.05 5.31
N TYR A 181 -9.24 -0.38 4.16
CA TYR A 181 -8.11 0.45 3.76
C TYR A 181 -7.90 1.64 4.68
N GLY A 182 -8.97 2.17 5.30
CA GLY A 182 -8.87 3.21 6.32
C GLY A 182 -7.93 2.84 7.47
N GLU A 183 -7.99 1.60 7.93
CA GLU A 183 -7.09 1.08 8.96
C GLU A 183 -5.74 0.67 8.39
N VAL A 184 -5.69 0.01 7.22
CA VAL A 184 -4.45 -0.49 6.62
C VAL A 184 -3.48 0.62 6.24
N ILE A 185 -3.96 1.81 5.87
CA ILE A 185 -3.07 2.94 5.56
C ILE A 185 -2.68 3.75 6.79
N ARG A 186 -3.29 3.49 7.95
CA ARG A 186 -3.13 4.33 9.13
C ARG A 186 -1.74 4.15 9.74
N VAL A 187 -0.96 5.22 9.81
CA VAL A 187 0.32 5.20 10.50
C VAL A 187 0.08 5.34 12.01
N ARG A 188 0.44 4.32 12.80
CA ARG A 188 0.27 4.35 14.26
C ARG A 188 1.58 4.66 14.97
N ASN A 189 1.49 5.42 16.05
CA ASN A 189 2.60 5.55 16.99
C ASN A 189 2.57 4.32 17.90
N PRO A 190 3.65 3.51 17.99
CA PRO A 190 3.68 2.34 18.86
C PRO A 190 3.42 2.65 20.34
N ARG A 191 3.67 3.90 20.76
CA ARG A 191 3.44 4.36 22.14
C ARG A 191 2.04 4.89 22.38
N ASP A 192 1.31 5.24 21.32
CA ASP A 192 -0.06 5.74 21.37
C ASP A 192 -0.79 5.38 20.08
N TRP A 193 -1.50 4.24 20.15
CA TRP A 193 -2.17 3.65 19.01
C TRP A 193 -3.38 4.45 18.53
N ASP A 194 -4.01 5.19 19.43
CA ASP A 194 -5.24 5.93 19.16
C ASP A 194 -5.00 7.41 18.88
N ALA A 195 -3.76 7.90 19.06
CA ALA A 195 -3.36 9.24 18.69
C ALA A 195 -3.81 9.61 17.26
N GLN A 196 -4.63 10.66 17.17
CA GLN A 196 -4.65 11.50 16.00
C GLN A 196 -3.27 12.15 15.90
N GLY A 197 -2.61 11.98 14.77
CA GLY A 197 -1.27 12.50 14.57
C GLY A 197 -1.03 12.81 13.11
N SER A 198 -0.11 13.73 12.84
CA SER A 198 0.46 13.95 11.52
C SER A 198 1.76 13.15 11.38
N PHE A 199 2.05 12.72 10.15
CA PHE A 199 3.34 12.14 9.79
C PHE A 199 3.97 12.96 8.69
N LEU A 200 5.30 13.09 8.79
CA LEU A 200 6.11 13.71 7.76
C LEU A 200 6.28 12.72 6.60
N TYR A 201 5.73 13.06 5.46
CA TYR A 201 6.12 12.41 4.20
C TYR A 201 7.39 13.07 3.67
N ALA A 202 8.30 12.27 3.12
CA ALA A 202 9.51 12.78 2.50
C ALA A 202 9.14 13.40 1.15
N GLY A 203 8.96 14.72 1.08
CA GLY A 203 8.79 15.43 -0.19
C GLY A 203 10.13 15.72 -0.88
N THR A 204 10.12 15.77 -2.21
CA THR A 204 11.30 15.98 -3.07
C THR A 204 11.89 17.40 -3.00
N GLN A 205 11.12 18.41 -2.58
CA GLN A 205 11.57 19.81 -2.49
C GLN A 205 12.03 20.25 -1.10
N GLY A 206 12.42 19.33 -0.22
CA GLY A 206 12.83 19.63 1.16
C GLY A 206 11.66 20.05 2.08
N ARG A 207 10.46 20.23 1.54
CA ARG A 207 9.21 20.32 2.28
C ARG A 207 8.84 18.92 2.77
N LYS A 208 8.64 18.78 4.08
CA LYS A 208 8.12 17.57 4.71
C LYS A 208 6.71 17.89 5.20
N PRO A 209 5.69 17.79 4.34
CA PRO A 209 4.33 18.11 4.76
C PRO A 209 3.92 17.17 5.89
N GLU A 210 3.31 17.76 6.91
CA GLU A 210 2.64 17.02 7.97
C GLU A 210 1.27 16.59 7.47
N ILE A 211 1.13 15.30 7.16
CA ILE A 211 -0.10 14.72 6.64
C ILE A 211 -0.77 13.91 7.76
N PRO A 212 -2.10 14.04 7.96
CA PRO A 212 -2.83 13.20 8.91
C PRO A 212 -2.54 11.71 8.69
N ASN A 213 -2.32 10.98 9.79
CA ASN A 213 -1.86 9.59 9.75
C ASN A 213 -2.83 8.61 9.09
N GLN A 214 -4.10 8.99 8.96
CA GLN A 214 -5.19 8.21 8.38
C GLN A 214 -5.54 8.65 6.94
N ALA A 215 -4.89 9.68 6.41
CA ALA A 215 -5.17 10.22 5.09
C ALA A 215 -4.76 9.24 3.98
N LEU A 216 -5.59 9.18 2.93
CA LEU A 216 -5.17 8.55 1.67
C LEU A 216 -4.22 9.52 0.97
N VAL A 217 -3.03 9.06 0.59
CA VAL A 217 -2.00 9.89 -0.03
C VAL A 217 -1.74 9.40 -1.44
N LEU A 218 -2.03 10.25 -2.42
CA LEU A 218 -1.61 10.10 -3.81
C LEU A 218 -0.37 10.96 -4.05
N GLU A 219 0.41 10.64 -5.07
CA GLU A 219 1.45 11.51 -5.61
C GLU A 219 1.12 11.83 -7.06
N ILE A 220 1.36 13.08 -7.46
CA ILE A 220 1.52 13.49 -8.84
C ILE A 220 3.00 13.83 -9.06
N SER A 221 3.67 13.03 -9.89
CA SER A 221 5.07 13.26 -10.22
C SER A 221 5.21 14.39 -11.25
N ASN A 222 6.11 15.31 -10.98
CA ASN A 222 6.54 16.43 -11.79
C ASN A 222 8.07 16.58 -11.70
N ALA A 223 8.78 15.65 -12.34
CA ALA A 223 10.24 15.66 -12.34
C ALA A 223 10.80 16.94 -12.97
N MET A 224 11.93 17.42 -12.43
CA MET A 224 12.66 18.57 -13.00
C MET A 224 13.06 18.31 -14.44
N GLU A 225 12.89 19.32 -15.27
CA GLU A 225 13.26 19.26 -16.68
C GLU A 225 14.59 19.93 -16.95
N TYR A 226 15.33 19.33 -17.88
CA TYR A 226 16.61 19.84 -18.36
C TYR A 226 16.57 19.94 -19.89
N ASP A 227 17.14 21.00 -20.44
CA ASP A 227 17.34 21.19 -21.87
C ASP A 227 18.35 20.17 -22.44
N GLY A 228 18.53 20.15 -23.76
CA GLY A 228 19.48 19.25 -24.42
C GLY A 228 20.96 19.46 -24.03
N SER A 229 21.27 20.53 -23.30
CA SER A 229 22.59 20.84 -22.76
C SER A 229 22.71 20.52 -21.26
N GLY A 230 21.63 20.04 -20.63
CA GLY A 230 21.59 19.72 -19.20
C GLY A 230 21.28 20.90 -18.28
N ASN A 231 20.84 22.05 -18.81
CA ASN A 231 20.41 23.18 -17.97
C ASN A 231 18.93 23.04 -17.59
N LEU A 232 18.55 23.51 -16.40
CA LEU A 232 17.15 23.54 -15.99
C LEU A 232 16.31 24.38 -16.97
N ILE A 233 15.11 23.92 -17.33
CA ILE A 233 14.17 24.71 -18.14
C ILE A 233 13.80 26.01 -17.40
N SER A 234 13.47 27.07 -18.15
CA SER A 234 13.19 28.43 -17.65
C SER A 234 12.30 28.46 -16.41
N GLU A 235 12.64 29.31 -15.44
CA GLU A 235 11.91 29.47 -14.17
C GLU A 235 10.42 29.81 -14.36
N ASP A 236 10.06 30.61 -15.36
CA ASP A 236 8.67 30.99 -15.61
C ASP A 236 7.78 29.80 -16.00
N HIS A 237 8.29 28.89 -16.84
CA HIS A 237 7.58 27.67 -17.22
C HIS A 237 7.41 26.71 -16.03
N MET A 238 8.45 26.59 -15.21
CA MET A 238 8.37 25.79 -13.98
C MET A 238 7.39 26.39 -12.96
N ARG A 239 7.30 27.72 -12.87
CA ARG A 239 6.30 28.41 -12.03
C ARG A 239 4.88 28.09 -12.50
N GLU A 240 4.62 28.21 -13.80
CA GLU A 240 3.30 27.92 -14.39
C GLU A 240 2.86 26.47 -14.11
N LYS A 241 3.78 25.50 -14.22
CA LYS A 241 3.53 24.10 -13.83
C LYS A 241 3.15 23.95 -12.37
N CYS A 242 3.92 24.57 -11.47
CA CYS A 242 3.66 24.49 -10.04
C CYS A 242 2.30 25.11 -9.70
N GLU A 243 1.98 26.28 -10.27
CA GLU A 243 0.68 26.94 -10.07
C GLU A 243 -0.49 26.07 -10.55
N TYR A 244 -0.35 25.45 -11.73
CA TYR A 244 -1.33 24.49 -12.24
C TYR A 244 -1.54 23.30 -11.30
N LEU A 245 -0.45 22.68 -10.86
CA LEU A 245 -0.52 21.50 -9.99
C LEU A 245 -1.06 21.82 -8.59
N GLU A 246 -0.76 22.99 -8.04
CA GLU A 246 -1.33 23.45 -6.77
C GLU A 246 -2.85 23.67 -6.88
N GLN A 247 -3.33 24.20 -8.01
CA GLN A 247 -4.77 24.31 -8.28
C GLN A 247 -5.43 22.92 -8.38
N VAL A 248 -4.84 22.02 -9.17
CA VAL A 248 -5.32 20.63 -9.31
C VAL A 248 -5.34 19.93 -7.96
N LYS A 249 -4.28 20.05 -7.17
CA LYS A 249 -4.17 19.49 -5.82
C LYS A 249 -5.32 19.96 -4.93
N ALA A 250 -5.54 21.27 -4.85
CA ALA A 250 -6.60 21.83 -4.00
C ALA A 250 -8.01 21.38 -4.42
N GLU A 251 -8.29 21.32 -5.73
CA GLU A 251 -9.56 20.85 -6.26
C GLU A 251 -9.78 19.36 -5.96
N LYS A 252 -8.79 18.53 -6.29
CA LYS A 252 -8.89 17.07 -6.22
C LYS A 252 -8.80 16.50 -4.82
N GLU A 253 -8.02 17.10 -3.93
CA GLU A 253 -8.04 16.72 -2.51
C GLU A 253 -9.43 16.90 -1.91
N LYS A 254 -10.09 18.02 -2.21
CA LYS A 254 -11.46 18.28 -1.74
C LYS A 254 -12.44 17.28 -2.34
N GLU A 255 -12.47 17.16 -3.67
CA GLU A 255 -13.38 16.27 -4.38
C GLU A 255 -13.22 14.81 -3.92
N TYR A 256 -11.98 14.31 -3.87
CA TYR A 256 -11.73 12.92 -3.49
C TYR A 256 -12.02 12.67 -2.02
N SER A 257 -11.80 13.67 -1.15
CA SER A 257 -12.17 13.55 0.26
C SER A 257 -13.68 13.45 0.45
N GLU A 258 -14.45 14.23 -0.30
CA GLU A 258 -15.92 14.18 -0.30
C GLU A 258 -16.43 12.82 -0.80
N ILE A 259 -15.88 12.31 -1.91
CA ILE A 259 -16.28 11.01 -2.49
C ILE A 259 -15.96 9.85 -1.54
N LEU A 260 -14.76 9.84 -0.94
CA LEU A 260 -14.32 8.75 -0.07
C LEU A 260 -14.80 8.87 1.37
N GLY A 261 -15.34 10.03 1.77
CA GLY A 261 -15.72 10.31 3.15
C GLY A 261 -14.54 10.34 4.11
N LYS A 262 -13.33 10.65 3.63
CA LYS A 262 -12.10 10.71 4.43
C LYS A 262 -11.08 11.66 3.83
N GLU A 263 -10.10 12.09 4.61
CA GLU A 263 -9.05 12.98 4.12
C GLU A 263 -8.20 12.32 3.03
N VAL A 264 -8.05 13.03 1.91
CA VAL A 264 -7.16 12.71 0.79
C VAL A 264 -6.13 13.83 0.67
N TYR A 265 -4.87 13.44 0.46
CA TYR A 265 -3.75 14.34 0.22
C TYR A 265 -3.04 13.96 -1.07
N ILE A 266 -2.60 14.94 -1.84
CA ILE A 266 -1.85 14.78 -3.09
C ILE A 266 -0.47 15.41 -2.90
N LEU A 267 0.56 14.58 -2.88
CA LEU A 267 1.95 15.03 -2.93
C LEU A 267 2.31 15.44 -4.36
N LEU A 268 3.02 16.56 -4.49
CA LEU A 268 3.61 16.99 -5.77
C LEU A 268 5.11 16.73 -5.66
N GLU A 269 5.65 15.80 -6.46
CA GLU A 269 7.04 15.33 -6.34
C GLU A 269 7.90 15.50 -7.60
#